data_AF-A0A8T3W889-F1
#
_entry.id   AF-A0A8T3W889-F1
#
_cell.length_a   1.000
_cell.length_b   1.000
_cell.length_c   1.000
_cell.angle_alpha   90.00
_cell.angle_beta   90.00
_cell.angle_gamma   90.00
#
_symmetry.space_group_name_H-M   'P 1'
#
loop_
_entity.id
_entity.type
_entity.pdbx_description
1 polymer ?
#
loop_
_entity_poly.entity_id
_entity_poly.type
_entity_poly.pdbx_seq_one_letter_code
_entity_poly.pdbx_strand_id
1 'polypeptide(L)' 'MNDRKRMRKVREKRIDAIDKQIEFHENKIKIERPSKDTTPQYWIKEIEKKFKKIKEEDKKYLEEKDK' A
#
# COMPACT_ATOMS: atom_id res chain seq x y z
N MET A 1 -13.13 21.17 -12.40
CA MET A 1 -13.41 20.55 -11.08
C MET A 1 -13.53 19.02 -11.12
N ASN A 2 -14.06 18.43 -12.21
CA ASN A 2 -14.21 16.97 -12.34
C ASN A 2 -12.91 16.16 -12.25
N ASP A 3 -11.80 16.66 -12.81
CA ASP A 3 -10.52 15.94 -12.74
C ASP A 3 -9.98 15.83 -11.32
N ARG A 4 -10.20 16.84 -10.47
CA ARG A 4 -9.77 16.79 -9.06
C ARG A 4 -10.52 15.71 -8.30
N LYS A 5 -11.85 15.61 -8.49
CA LYS A 5 -12.68 14.56 -7.88
C LYS A 5 -12.31 13.16 -8.41
N ARG A 6 -12.02 13.02 -9.70
CA ARG A 6 -11.53 11.75 -10.28
C ARG A 6 -10.18 11.36 -9.67
N MET A 7 -9.22 12.28 -9.59
CA MET A 7 -7.90 12.00 -9.02
C MET A 7 -7.97 11.61 -7.55
N ARG A 8 -8.84 12.26 -6.76
CA ARG A 8 -9.12 11.89 -5.37
C ARG A 8 -9.57 10.42 -5.27
N LYS A 9 -10.60 10.05 -6.03
CA LYS A 9 -11.16 8.70 -6.06
C LYS A 9 -10.16 7.64 -6.55
N VAL A 10 -9.28 7.99 -7.50
CA VAL A 10 -8.21 7.10 -7.98
C VAL A 10 -7.19 6.84 -6.87
N ARG A 11 -6.79 7.87 -6.12
CA ARG A 11 -5.86 7.74 -5.00
C ARG A 11 -6.45 6.98 -3.82
N GLU A 12 -7.72 7.23 -3.47
CA GLU A 12 -8.45 6.43 -2.46
C GLU A 12 -8.47 4.95 -2.84
N LYS A 13 -8.85 4.62 -4.09
CA LYS A 13 -8.81 3.23 -4.58
C LYS A 13 -7.41 2.62 -4.57
N ARG A 14 -6.37 3.43 -4.84
CA ARG A 14 -4.99 2.96 -4.81
C ARG A 14 -4.56 2.62 -3.39
N ILE A 15 -4.93 3.44 -2.40
CA ILE A 15 -4.68 3.16 -0.98
C ILE A 15 -5.36 1.84 -0.56
N ASP A 16 -6.63 1.64 -0.91
CA ASP A 16 -7.35 0.40 -0.59
C ASP A 16 -6.71 -0.83 -1.25
N ALA A 17 -6.26 -0.70 -2.51
CA ALA A 17 -5.58 -1.78 -3.21
C ALA A 17 -4.23 -2.14 -2.57
N ILE A 18 -3.49 -1.12 -2.13
CA ILE A 18 -2.23 -1.29 -1.38
C ILE A 18 -2.50 -2.01 -0.06
N ASP A 19 -3.54 -1.63 0.67
CA ASP A 19 -3.86 -2.26 1.96
C ASP A 19 -4.21 -3.74 1.81
N LYS A 20 -4.95 -4.10 0.76
CA LYS A 20 -5.21 -5.51 0.42
C LYS A 20 -3.95 -6.27 0.03
N GLN A 21 -3.02 -5.63 -0.68
CA GLN A 21 -1.74 -6.26 -1.02
C GLN A 21 -0.88 -6.50 0.23
N ILE A 22 -0.83 -5.53 1.15
CA ILE A 22 -0.14 -5.68 2.44
C ILE A 22 -0.73 -6.85 3.21
N GLU A 23 -2.06 -6.90 3.36
CA GLU A 23 -2.76 -7.98 4.05
C GLU A 23 -2.50 -9.36 3.40
N PHE A 24 -2.46 -9.41 2.06
CA PHE A 24 -2.12 -10.64 1.34
C PHE A 24 -0.68 -11.10 1.62
N HIS A 25 0.28 -10.17 1.62
CA HIS A 25 1.68 -10.47 1.91
C HIS A 25 1.88 -10.87 3.39
N GLU A 26 1.21 -10.21 4.33
CA GLU A 26 1.21 -10.57 5.75
C GLU A 26 0.63 -11.97 5.98
N ASN A 27 -0.47 -12.30 5.31
CA ASN A 27 -1.05 -13.64 5.37
C ASN A 27 -0.12 -14.70 4.77
N LYS A 28 0.60 -14.39 3.67
CA LYS A 28 1.64 -15.28 3.15
C LYS A 28 2.76 -15.51 4.17
N ILE A 29 3.24 -14.45 4.82
CA ILE A 29 4.26 -14.55 5.88
C ILE A 29 3.77 -15.43 7.03
N LYS A 30 2.49 -15.37 7.36
CA LYS A 30 1.88 -16.12 8.48
C LYS A 30 1.61 -17.59 8.14
N ILE A 31 1.22 -17.89 6.90
CA ILE A 31 0.78 -19.23 6.45
C ILE A 31 1.94 -20.06 5.89
N GLU A 32 2.85 -19.46 5.11
CA GLU A 32 4.02 -20.17 4.61
C GLU A 32 4.95 -20.44 5.80
N ARG A 33 5.11 -21.73 6.17
CA ARG A 33 6.27 -22.13 6.99
C ARG A 33 7.50 -21.59 6.28
N PRO A 34 8.33 -20.74 6.93
CA PRO A 34 9.43 -20.09 6.24
C PRO A 34 10.33 -21.16 5.66
N SER A 35 10.33 -21.30 4.33
CA SER A 35 11.42 -21.96 3.64
C SER A 35 12.65 -21.11 3.93
N LYS A 36 13.57 -21.67 4.72
CA LYS A 36 14.87 -21.11 5.15
C LYS A 36 15.21 -19.79 4.43
N ASP A 37 14.95 -18.69 5.13
CA ASP A 37 15.72 -17.44 5.06
C ASP A 37 15.43 -16.37 4.00
N THR A 38 14.41 -16.46 3.13
CA THR A 38 14.23 -15.38 2.11
C THR A 38 12.83 -14.80 1.95
N THR A 39 11.78 -15.60 2.07
CA THR A 39 10.44 -15.15 1.69
C THR A 39 9.88 -14.02 2.58
N PRO A 40 9.93 -14.10 3.93
CA PRO A 40 9.29 -13.09 4.76
C PRO A 40 9.96 -11.72 4.74
N GLN A 41 11.30 -11.69 4.81
CA GLN A 41 12.07 -10.44 4.82
C GLN A 41 12.01 -9.72 3.47
N TYR A 42 11.96 -10.46 2.36
CA TYR A 42 11.75 -9.88 1.04
C TYR A 42 10.40 -9.14 0.96
N TRP A 43 9.32 -9.78 1.40
CA TRP A 43 7.98 -9.17 1.39
C TRP A 43 7.86 -7.99 2.35
N ILE A 44 8.43 -8.08 3.56
CA ILE A 44 8.47 -6.96 4.53
C ILE A 44 9.17 -5.74 3.91
N LYS A 45 10.31 -5.96 3.24
CA LYS A 45 11.09 -4.88 2.60
C LYS A 45 10.36 -4.27 1.40
N GLU A 46 9.67 -5.08 0.59
CA GLU A 46 8.80 -4.58 -0.49
C GLU A 46 7.64 -3.74 0.06
N ILE A 47 6.98 -4.20 1.13
CA ILE A 47 5.89 -3.49 1.79
C ILE A 47 6.35 -2.13 2.31
N GLU A 48 7.46 -2.09 3.03
CA GLU A 48 7.99 -0.84 3.57
C GLU A 48 8.43 0.15 2.47
N LYS A 49 9.15 -0.31 1.44
CA LYS A 49 9.72 0.60 0.45
C LYS A 49 8.72 1.11 -0.58
N LYS A 50 7.89 0.22 -1.14
CA LYS A 50 7.01 0.59 -2.25
C LYS A 50 5.64 1.02 -1.78
N PHE A 51 5.02 0.22 -0.92
CA PHE A 51 3.63 0.43 -0.53
C PHE A 51 3.46 1.57 0.47
N LYS A 52 4.33 1.63 1.50
CA LYS A 52 4.26 2.69 2.52
C LYS A 52 4.48 4.08 1.93
N LYS A 53 5.46 4.24 1.04
CA LYS A 53 5.78 5.52 0.40
C LYS A 53 4.64 6.03 -0.50
N ILE A 54 4.07 5.16 -1.34
CA ILE A 54 2.94 5.52 -2.20
C ILE A 54 1.70 5.88 -1.37
N LYS A 55 1.44 5.12 -0.30
CA LYS A 55 0.33 5.39 0.61
C LYS A 55 0.48 6.75 1.31
N GLU A 56 1.68 7.11 1.72
CA GLU A 56 1.97 8.40 2.35
C GLU A 56 1.82 9.57 1.37
N GLU A 57 2.34 9.44 0.14
CA GLU A 57 2.17 10.44 -0.91
C GLU A 57 0.70 10.65 -1.30
N ASP A 58 -0.08 9.56 -1.39
CA ASP A 58 -1.51 9.63 -1.69
C ASP A 58 -2.32 10.21 -0.53
N LYS A 59 -2.00 9.85 0.72
CA LYS A 59 -2.61 10.46 1.92
C LYS A 59 -2.34 11.96 1.99
N LYS A 60 -1.08 12.38 1.78
CA LYS A 60 -0.70 13.79 1.78
C LYS A 60 -1.46 14.59 0.71
N TYR A 61 -1.64 14.01 -0.48
CA TYR A 61 -2.45 14.64 -1.54
C TYR A 61 -3.92 14.80 -1.16
N LEU A 62 -4.49 13.82 -0.44
CA LEU A 62 -5.88 13.90 0.04
C LEU A 62 -6.00 14.99 1.13
N GLU A 63 -5.07 15.07 2.07
CA GLU A 63 -5.04 16.07 3.14
C GLU A 63 -4.83 17.51 2.62
N GLU A 64 -3.89 17.71 1.69
CA GLU A 64 -3.62 19.04 1.09
C GLU A 64 -4.78 19.56 0.23
N LYS A 65 -5.70 18.69 -0.22
CA LYS A 65 -6.85 19.06 -1.04
C LYS A 65 -8.13 19.31 -0.25
N ASP A 66 -8.17 18.89 1.02
CA ASP A 66 -9.29 19.16 1.94
C ASP A 66 -9.11 20.46 2.74
N LYS A 67 -7.94 21.10 2.66
CA LYS A 67 -7.69 22.50 3.08
C LYS A 67 -7.97 23.49 1.94
#